data_AF-A0A3M1Z9W5-F1
#
_entry.id   AF-A0A3M1Z9W5-F1
#
_cell.length_a   1.000
_cell.length_b   1.000
_cell.length_c   1.000
_cell.angle_alpha   90.00
_cell.angle_beta   90.00
_cell.angle_gamma   90.00
#
_symmetry.space_group_name_H-M   'P 1'
#
loop_
_entity.id
_entity.type
_entity.pdbx_description
1 polymer ?
#
loop_
_entity_poly.entity_id
_entity_poly.type
_entity_poly.pdbx_seq_one_letter_code
_entity_poly.pdbx_strand_id
1 'polypeptide(L)'
;MAKHKDQYYIEGLVNNDATVIRKIYDQFAPRITGYVENNSGTKEDARDIFQEGLLAILKKARSENFVLTCPFGAFLYLVCSRKWLNRLKQKSVSPVTIMDEAGFKDVPSDAIQLSETTIWEQERKQLYLEKLNGLSPRCREIIKTSLSGISMQEVAKKLGMSYAYARKKKSECLATLLENIQSDGRYQDLKQK
;
A
#
# COMPACT_ATOMS: atom_id res chain seq x y z
N MET A 1 22.55 5.05 0.41
CA MET A 1 21.42 4.12 0.62
C MET A 1 21.76 2.81 -0.07
N ALA A 2 21.55 1.66 0.58
CA ALA A 2 21.89 0.37 -0.02
C ALA A 2 20.88 -0.01 -1.12
N LYS A 3 21.39 -0.49 -2.25
CA LYS A 3 20.61 -1.01 -3.37
C LYS A 3 19.91 -2.32 -2.95
N HIS A 4 18.60 -2.41 -3.17
CA HIS A 4 17.83 -3.61 -2.86
C HIS A 4 18.06 -4.70 -3.92
N LYS A 5 17.94 -5.99 -3.55
CA LYS A 5 18.13 -7.14 -4.47
C LYS A 5 17.20 -7.09 -5.69
N ASP A 6 15.99 -6.56 -5.49
CA ASP A 6 14.97 -6.39 -6.53
C ASP A 6 15.29 -5.26 -7.54
N GLN A 7 16.43 -4.56 -7.40
CA GLN A 7 16.90 -3.61 -8.42
C GLN A 7 17.00 -4.26 -9.80
N TYR A 8 17.25 -5.58 -9.87
CA TYR A 8 17.23 -6.36 -11.11
C TYR A 8 15.97 -6.11 -11.95
N TYR A 9 14.79 -5.94 -11.35
CA TYR A 9 13.56 -5.64 -12.10
C TYR A 9 13.59 -4.26 -12.75
N ILE A 10 14.20 -3.27 -12.07
CA ILE A 10 14.37 -1.92 -12.61
C ILE A 10 15.35 -1.95 -13.79
N GLU A 11 16.47 -2.65 -13.63
CA GLU A 11 17.48 -2.78 -14.69
C GLU A 11 16.91 -3.50 -15.91
N GLY A 12 16.16 -4.60 -15.71
CA GLY A 12 15.48 -5.29 -16.79
C GLY A 12 14.44 -4.42 -17.50
N LEU A 13 13.69 -3.57 -16.78
CA LEU A 13 12.77 -2.61 -17.39
C LEU A 13 13.52 -1.57 -18.25
N VAL A 14 14.61 -1.01 -17.73
CA VAL A 14 15.39 0.02 -18.44
C VAL A 14 16.01 -0.55 -19.72
N ASN A 15 16.58 -1.75 -19.63
CA ASN A 15 17.23 -2.47 -20.72
C ASN A 15 16.25 -3.16 -21.67
N ASN A 16 14.94 -3.08 -21.42
CA ASN A 16 13.90 -3.73 -22.20
C ASN A 16 14.10 -5.27 -22.31
N ASP A 17 14.54 -5.90 -21.22
CA ASP A 17 14.73 -7.36 -21.15
C ASP A 17 13.36 -8.06 -21.07
N ALA A 18 12.97 -8.70 -22.17
CA ALA A 18 11.71 -9.41 -22.29
C ALA A 18 11.51 -10.51 -21.23
N THR A 19 12.60 -11.17 -20.80
CA THR A 19 12.54 -12.23 -19.77
C THR A 19 12.19 -11.63 -18.41
N VAL A 20 12.80 -10.49 -18.06
CA VAL A 20 12.52 -9.79 -16.81
C VAL A 20 11.12 -9.21 -16.81
N ILE A 21 10.73 -8.57 -17.91
CA ILE A 21 9.39 -8.00 -18.07
C ILE A 21 8.33 -9.10 -17.90
N ARG A 22 8.50 -10.26 -18.56
CA ARG A 22 7.58 -11.38 -18.38
C ARG A 22 7.47 -11.82 -16.91
N LYS A 23 8.60 -11.97 -16.21
CA LYS A 23 8.61 -12.27 -14.78
C LYS A 23 7.87 -11.23 -13.94
N ILE A 24 7.99 -9.95 -14.27
CA ILE A 24 7.26 -8.87 -13.59
C ILE A 24 5.74 -9.05 -13.75
N TYR A 25 5.28 -9.33 -14.97
CA TYR A 25 3.87 -9.58 -15.23
C TYR A 25 3.38 -10.82 -14.47
N ASP A 26 4.09 -11.94 -14.57
CA ASP A 26 3.69 -13.20 -13.96
C ASP A 26 3.62 -13.10 -12.42
N GLN A 27 4.56 -12.38 -11.80
CA GLN A 27 4.64 -12.30 -10.34
C GLN A 27 3.77 -11.22 -9.72
N PHE A 28 3.64 -10.04 -10.36
CA PHE A 28 3.05 -8.87 -9.70
C PHE A 28 1.67 -8.48 -10.25
N ALA A 29 1.34 -8.82 -11.51
CA ALA A 29 0.06 -8.43 -12.09
C ALA A 29 -1.15 -9.01 -11.33
N PRO A 30 -1.17 -10.30 -10.92
CA PRO A 30 -2.33 -10.87 -10.21
C PRO A 30 -2.68 -10.09 -8.93
N ARG A 31 -1.68 -9.63 -8.19
CA ARG A 31 -1.86 -8.85 -6.96
C ARG A 31 -2.47 -7.47 -7.24
N ILE A 32 -2.04 -6.80 -8.31
CA ILE A 32 -2.60 -5.50 -8.70
C ILE A 32 -4.01 -5.66 -9.22
N THR A 33 -4.29 -6.73 -9.98
CA THR A 33 -5.64 -7.07 -10.43
C THR A 33 -6.60 -7.27 -9.27
N GLY A 34 -6.26 -8.13 -8.31
CA GLY A 34 -7.10 -8.33 -7.13
C GLY A 34 -7.31 -7.04 -6.33
N TYR A 35 -6.29 -6.17 -6.23
CA TYR A 35 -6.46 -4.88 -5.57
C TYR A 35 -7.47 -3.97 -6.30
N VAL A 36 -7.35 -3.81 -7.62
CA VAL A 36 -8.23 -2.93 -8.39
C VAL A 36 -9.67 -3.47 -8.41
N GLU A 37 -9.85 -4.77 -8.61
CA GLU A 37 -11.17 -5.41 -8.59
C GLU A 37 -11.86 -5.25 -7.24
N ASN A 38 -11.11 -5.42 -6.14
CA ASN A 38 -11.63 -5.19 -4.78
C ASN A 38 -11.88 -3.71 -4.45
N ASN A 39 -11.50 -2.78 -5.33
CA ASN A 39 -11.64 -1.34 -5.14
C ASN A 39 -12.45 -0.71 -6.28
N SER A 40 -13.57 -1.34 -6.65
CA SER A 40 -14.55 -0.82 -7.63
C SER A 40 -14.00 -0.66 -9.05
N GLY A 41 -13.02 -1.49 -9.43
CA GLY A 41 -12.45 -1.52 -10.78
C GLY A 41 -12.75 -2.81 -11.51
N THR A 42 -12.51 -2.80 -12.83
CA THR A 42 -12.59 -4.01 -13.66
C THR A 42 -11.20 -4.62 -13.88
N LYS A 43 -11.17 -5.84 -14.42
CA LYS A 43 -9.93 -6.45 -14.90
C LYS A 43 -9.22 -5.63 -15.98
N GLU A 44 -9.98 -4.88 -16.79
CA GLU A 44 -9.42 -3.98 -17.81
C GLU A 44 -8.80 -2.75 -17.14
N ASP A 45 -9.50 -2.11 -16.19
CA ASP A 45 -8.94 -1.04 -15.36
C ASP A 45 -7.63 -1.50 -14.69
N ALA A 46 -7.59 -2.75 -14.19
CA ALA A 46 -6.40 -3.31 -13.57
C ALA A 46 -5.21 -3.44 -14.52
N ARG A 47 -5.45 -3.92 -15.75
CA ARG A 47 -4.41 -4.03 -16.79
C ARG A 47 -3.84 -2.66 -17.12
N ASP A 48 -4.71 -1.67 -17.29
CA ASP A 48 -4.31 -0.29 -17.58
C ASP A 48 -3.48 0.29 -16.44
N ILE A 49 -3.95 0.16 -15.19
CA ILE A 49 -3.24 0.65 -14.00
C ILE A 49 -1.88 -0.03 -13.83
N PHE A 50 -1.79 -1.32 -14.09
CA PHE A 50 -0.53 -2.06 -14.03
C PHE A 50 0.46 -1.53 -15.06
N GLN A 51 0.03 -1.41 -16.32
CA GLN A 51 0.87 -0.93 -17.42
C GLN A 51 1.31 0.52 -17.21
N GLU A 52 0.39 1.40 -16.82
CA GLU A 52 0.73 2.78 -16.46
C GLU A 52 1.70 2.86 -15.27
N GLY A 53 1.55 1.97 -14.29
CA GLY A 53 2.44 1.88 -13.13
C GLY A 53 3.86 1.51 -13.56
N LEU A 54 4.01 0.48 -14.39
CA LEU A 54 5.30 0.09 -14.95
C LEU A 54 5.94 1.19 -15.79
N LEU A 55 5.17 1.86 -16.66
CA LEU A 55 5.66 2.98 -17.47
C LEU A 55 6.13 4.15 -16.61
N ALA A 56 5.41 4.46 -15.52
CA ALA A 56 5.83 5.51 -14.59
C ALA A 56 7.16 5.17 -13.89
N ILE A 57 7.34 3.91 -13.49
CA ILE A 57 8.58 3.41 -12.89
C ILE A 57 9.72 3.47 -13.91
N LEU A 58 9.49 3.01 -15.14
CA LEU A 58 10.46 3.05 -16.22
C LEU A 58 10.91 4.49 -16.52
N LYS A 59 9.96 5.42 -16.63
CA LYS A 59 10.26 6.85 -16.85
C LYS A 59 11.16 7.39 -15.75
N LYS A 60 10.81 7.11 -14.48
CA LYS A 60 11.63 7.53 -13.32
C LYS A 60 13.03 6.91 -13.35
N ALA A 61 13.13 5.64 -13.72
CA ALA A 61 14.40 4.93 -13.80
C ALA A 61 15.31 5.41 -14.94
N ARG A 62 14.74 5.98 -16.02
CA ARG A 62 15.51 6.57 -17.13
C ARG A 62 15.87 8.04 -16.89
N SER A 63 15.02 8.80 -16.18
CA SER A 63 15.25 10.22 -15.96
C SER A 63 16.18 10.52 -14.78
N GLU A 64 16.30 9.59 -13.84
CA GLU A 64 17.10 9.72 -12.63
C GLU A 64 17.97 8.47 -12.49
N ASN A 65 19.13 8.57 -11.84
CA ASN A 65 19.89 7.40 -11.37
C ASN A 65 19.12 6.72 -10.22
N PHE A 66 17.99 6.10 -10.56
CA PHE A 66 17.04 5.55 -9.60
C PHE A 66 17.60 4.29 -8.95
N VAL A 67 17.84 4.37 -7.66
CA VAL A 67 18.20 3.23 -6.81
C VAL A 67 16.99 2.82 -5.99
N LEU A 68 16.50 1.62 -6.24
CA LEU A 68 15.45 0.98 -5.48
C LEU A 68 16.00 0.55 -4.11
N THR A 69 15.39 1.05 -3.05
CA THR A 69 15.80 0.78 -1.65
C THR A 69 14.82 -0.13 -0.90
N CYS A 70 13.80 -0.65 -1.58
CA CYS A 70 12.75 -1.49 -1.01
C CYS A 70 12.34 -2.61 -2.00
N PRO A 71 11.52 -3.58 -1.58
CA PRO A 71 11.02 -4.61 -2.49
C PRO A 71 10.26 -4.01 -3.68
N PHE A 72 10.53 -4.51 -4.89
CA PHE A 72 9.95 -3.97 -6.12
C PHE A 72 8.42 -4.10 -6.11
N GLY A 73 7.89 -5.24 -5.67
CA GLY A 73 6.45 -5.44 -5.56
C GLY A 73 5.75 -4.43 -4.64
N ALA A 74 6.41 -4.01 -3.55
CA ALA A 74 5.86 -2.98 -2.65
C ALA A 74 5.87 -1.59 -3.31
N PHE A 75 6.94 -1.26 -4.02
CA PHE A 75 7.04 -0.01 -4.77
C PHE A 75 6.01 0.05 -5.91
N LEU A 76 5.89 -1.02 -6.70
CA LEU A 76 4.91 -1.15 -7.78
C LEU A 76 3.48 -1.05 -7.25
N TYR A 77 3.17 -1.77 -6.17
CA TYR A 77 1.86 -1.68 -5.52
C TYR A 77 1.53 -0.25 -5.06
N LEU A 78 2.50 0.47 -4.47
CA LEU A 78 2.31 1.87 -4.07
C LEU A 78 2.03 2.79 -5.27
N VAL A 79 2.74 2.60 -6.38
CA VAL A 79 2.54 3.38 -7.61
C VAL A 79 1.15 3.10 -8.20
N CYS A 80 0.79 1.82 -8.37
CA CYS A 80 -0.48 1.41 -8.94
C CYS A 80 -1.68 1.81 -8.06
N SER A 81 -1.61 1.62 -6.75
CA SER A 81 -2.69 2.01 -5.82
C SER A 81 -2.94 3.51 -5.83
N ARG A 82 -1.89 4.34 -5.85
CA ARG A 82 -2.04 5.81 -5.99
C ARG A 82 -2.71 6.19 -7.31
N LYS A 83 -2.32 5.56 -8.43
CA LYS A 83 -2.94 5.80 -9.73
C LYS A 83 -4.42 5.44 -9.71
N TRP A 84 -4.78 4.29 -9.14
CA TRP A 84 -6.17 3.86 -9.04
C TRP A 84 -7.01 4.80 -8.18
N LEU A 85 -6.52 5.18 -7.00
CA LEU A 85 -7.20 6.15 -6.14
C LEU A 85 -7.40 7.51 -6.84
N ASN A 86 -6.44 7.95 -7.65
CA ASN A 86 -6.59 9.17 -8.44
C ASN A 86 -7.66 9.02 -9.54
N ARG A 87 -7.73 7.85 -10.20
CA ARG A 87 -8.78 7.55 -11.19
C ARG A 87 -10.16 7.52 -10.56
N LEU A 88 -10.31 6.93 -9.36
CA LEU A 88 -11.57 6.96 -8.62
C LEU A 88 -12.01 8.39 -8.28
N LYS A 89 -11.10 9.25 -7.83
CA LYS A 89 -11.38 10.66 -7.56
C LYS A 89 -11.84 11.41 -8.83
N GLN A 90 -11.23 11.14 -9.97
CA GLN A 90 -11.64 11.75 -11.24
C GLN A 90 -13.01 11.26 -11.70
N LYS A 91 -13.29 9.95 -11.57
CA LYS A 91 -14.61 9.37 -11.86
C LYS A 91 -15.71 9.97 -10.98
N SER A 92 -15.41 10.30 -9.72
CA SER A 92 -16.36 10.97 -8.81
C SER A 92 -16.63 12.45 -9.09
N VAL A 93 -15.87 13.10 -10.00
CA VAL A 93 -15.95 14.55 -10.26
C VAL A 93 -16.64 14.88 -11.60
N SER A 94 -17.24 13.89 -12.28
CA SER A 94 -18.14 14.16 -13.41
C SER A 94 -19.50 14.71 -12.94
N PRO A 95 -20.10 15.72 -13.62
CA PRO A 95 -21.12 16.58 -13.03
C PRO A 95 -22.53 16.02 -13.25
N VAL A 96 -23.01 15.10 -12.40
CA VAL A 96 -24.45 14.82 -12.28
C VAL A 96 -24.78 14.45 -10.83
N THR A 97 -25.53 15.35 -10.19
CA THR A 97 -26.46 15.13 -9.06
C THR A 97 -25.88 14.65 -7.73
N ILE A 98 -25.95 15.56 -6.76
CA ILE A 98 -25.99 15.25 -5.32
C ILE A 98 -27.17 14.30 -5.08
N MET A 99 -26.91 13.08 -4.62
CA MET A 99 -27.83 12.34 -3.75
C MET A 99 -27.09 11.26 -2.97
N ASP A 100 -27.63 11.05 -1.78
CA ASP A 100 -27.04 10.53 -0.55
C ASP A 100 -26.81 9.02 -0.52
N GLU A 101 -26.03 8.64 0.51
CA GLU A 101 -26.13 7.43 1.33
C GLU A 101 -25.83 6.01 0.79
N ALA A 102 -25.28 5.24 1.73
CA ALA A 102 -25.28 3.78 1.86
C ALA A 102 -24.31 2.97 0.97
N GLY A 103 -23.23 2.47 1.59
CA GLY A 103 -22.49 1.38 0.95
C GLY A 103 -21.15 0.93 1.52
N PHE A 104 -20.69 1.38 2.69
CA PHE A 104 -19.59 0.68 3.38
C PHE A 104 -20.17 -0.50 4.17
N LYS A 105 -20.68 -1.49 3.44
CA LYS A 105 -20.94 -2.82 3.98
C LYS A 105 -19.64 -3.61 3.92
N ASP A 106 -19.42 -4.35 5.00
CA ASP A 106 -18.43 -5.39 5.23
C ASP A 106 -17.66 -5.85 3.98
N VAL A 107 -16.34 -5.73 4.03
CA VAL A 107 -15.49 -6.57 3.18
C VAL A 107 -15.53 -7.96 3.80
N PRO A 108 -16.06 -8.98 3.10
CA PRO A 108 -16.08 -10.34 3.60
C PRO A 108 -14.65 -10.82 3.83
N SER A 109 -14.46 -11.49 4.96
CA SER A 109 -13.59 -12.66 5.02
C SER A 109 -13.87 -13.56 3.83
N ASP A 110 -12.83 -14.25 3.35
CA ASP A 110 -12.82 -15.44 2.46
C ASP A 110 -11.97 -15.18 1.20
N ALA A 111 -11.13 -16.07 0.70
CA ALA A 111 -10.70 -17.40 1.13
C ALA A 111 -9.48 -17.76 0.26
N ILE A 112 -8.48 -18.38 0.90
CA ILE A 112 -7.66 -19.48 0.36
C ILE A 112 -6.87 -19.19 -0.93
N GLN A 113 -5.65 -18.66 -0.78
CA GLN A 113 -4.47 -19.20 -1.48
C GLN A 113 -3.17 -18.73 -0.79
N LEU A 114 -2.18 -19.63 -0.71
CA LEU A 114 -0.77 -19.43 -0.27
C LEU A 114 -0.43 -19.76 1.21
N SER A 115 -0.64 -21.03 1.59
CA SER A 115 -0.56 -21.63 2.94
C SER A 115 0.77 -21.51 3.72
N GLU A 116 1.84 -20.92 3.18
CA GLU A 116 3.05 -20.60 3.97
C GLU A 116 3.22 -19.08 4.18
N THR A 117 3.06 -18.30 3.13
CA THR A 117 2.97 -16.83 3.18
C THR A 117 1.82 -16.33 4.04
N THR A 118 0.67 -17.01 4.07
CA THR A 118 -0.47 -16.62 4.92
C THR A 118 -0.13 -16.71 6.40
N ILE A 119 0.63 -17.72 6.84
CA ILE A 119 0.99 -17.87 8.25
C ILE A 119 1.93 -16.73 8.66
N TRP A 120 2.97 -16.46 7.87
CA TRP A 120 3.89 -15.36 8.15
C TRP A 120 3.21 -13.99 8.07
N GLU A 121 2.27 -13.79 7.15
CA GLU A 121 1.45 -12.59 7.08
C GLU A 121 0.50 -12.47 8.27
N GLN A 122 -0.08 -13.57 8.75
CA GLN A 122 -0.88 -13.62 9.96
C GLN A 122 -0.04 -13.30 11.19
N GLU A 123 1.16 -13.84 11.33
CA GLU A 123 2.08 -13.56 12.43
C GLU A 123 2.57 -12.11 12.41
N ARG A 124 2.92 -11.56 11.24
CA ARG A 124 3.23 -10.14 11.06
C ARG A 124 2.04 -9.25 11.43
N LYS A 125 0.83 -9.63 11.00
CA LYS A 125 -0.41 -8.93 11.34
C LYS A 125 -0.69 -9.00 12.84
N GLN A 126 -0.45 -10.15 13.46
CA GLN A 126 -0.65 -10.35 14.89
C GLN A 126 0.31 -9.49 15.70
N LEU A 127 1.61 -9.50 15.36
CA LEU A 127 2.61 -8.64 15.98
C LEU A 127 2.25 -7.15 15.82
N TYR A 128 1.84 -6.75 14.62
CA TYR A 128 1.37 -5.38 14.34
C TYR A 128 0.19 -5.00 15.24
N LEU A 129 -0.85 -5.84 15.34
CA LEU A 129 -2.03 -5.57 16.15
C LEU A 129 -1.70 -5.52 17.65
N GLU A 130 -0.83 -6.42 18.11
CA GLU A 130 -0.35 -6.45 19.50
C GLU A 130 0.37 -5.13 19.85
N LYS A 131 1.33 -4.69 19.03
CA LYS A 131 2.06 -3.44 19.29
C LYS A 131 1.19 -2.20 19.12
N LEU A 132 0.26 -2.20 18.16
CA LEU A 132 -0.74 -1.14 18.00
C LEU A 132 -1.65 -1.03 19.23
N ASN A 133 -2.02 -2.17 19.83
CA ASN A 133 -2.80 -2.22 21.07
C ASN A 133 -1.97 -1.88 22.32
N GLY A 134 -0.65 -1.87 22.24
CA GLY A 134 0.23 -1.35 23.29
C GLY A 134 0.38 0.17 23.29
N LEU A 135 0.02 0.85 22.19
CA LEU A 135 0.10 2.32 22.12
C LEU A 135 -1.00 2.99 22.95
N SER A 136 -0.74 4.26 23.30
CA SER A 136 -1.73 5.13 23.96
C SER A 136 -3.04 5.17 23.16
N PRO A 137 -4.22 5.28 23.84
CA PRO A 137 -5.51 5.28 23.18
C PRO A 137 -5.59 6.29 22.03
N ARG A 138 -5.02 7.47 22.25
CA ARG A 138 -4.99 8.54 21.25
C ARG A 138 -4.15 8.20 20.02
N CYS A 139 -2.97 7.62 20.21
CA CYS A 139 -2.14 7.19 19.07
C CYS A 139 -2.81 6.07 18.27
N ARG A 140 -3.42 5.10 18.97
CA ARG A 140 -4.14 3.99 18.36
C ARG A 140 -5.30 4.49 17.50
N GLU A 141 -6.08 5.42 18.05
CA GLU A 141 -7.23 6.03 17.37
C GLU A 141 -6.78 6.78 16.10
N ILE A 142 -5.74 7.61 16.19
CA ILE A 142 -5.18 8.32 15.02
C ILE A 142 -4.72 7.34 13.94
N ILE A 143 -4.01 6.27 14.30
CA ILE A 143 -3.51 5.28 13.34
C ILE A 143 -4.70 4.57 12.68
N LYS A 144 -5.63 4.00 13.47
CA LYS A 144 -6.80 3.29 12.96
C LYS A 144 -7.67 4.16 12.05
N THR A 145 -8.02 5.36 12.48
CA THR A 145 -8.83 6.29 11.69
C THR A 145 -8.10 6.75 10.43
N SER A 146 -6.77 6.81 10.44
CA SER A 146 -6.00 7.14 9.23
C SER A 146 -5.85 5.97 8.24
N LEU A 147 -6.19 4.75 8.65
CA LEU A 147 -6.16 3.55 7.82
C LEU A 147 -7.52 3.26 7.16
N SER A 148 -8.59 3.97 7.54
CA SER A 148 -9.93 3.79 6.96
C SER A 148 -10.12 4.43 5.57
N GLY A 149 -9.05 4.93 4.95
CA GLY A 149 -9.08 5.48 3.59
C GLY A 149 -9.52 6.95 3.47
N ILE A 150 -9.89 7.61 4.57
CA ILE A 150 -10.28 9.03 4.58
C ILE A 150 -9.06 9.97 4.58
N SER A 151 -9.24 11.20 4.14
CA SER A 151 -8.16 12.20 4.11
C SER A 151 -7.70 12.59 5.51
N MET A 152 -6.44 13.01 5.65
CA MET A 152 -5.94 13.49 6.95
C MET A 152 -6.67 14.75 7.46
N GLN A 153 -7.34 15.50 6.59
CA GLN A 153 -8.22 16.61 6.98
C GLN A 153 -9.48 16.08 7.68
N GLU A 154 -10.10 15.04 7.14
CA GLU A 154 -11.25 14.37 7.75
C GLU A 154 -10.88 13.62 9.04
N VAL A 155 -9.69 12.99 9.08
CA VAL A 155 -9.16 12.40 10.33
C VAL A 155 -9.06 13.47 11.41
N ALA A 156 -8.49 14.63 11.10
CA ALA A 156 -8.35 15.73 12.04
C ALA A 156 -9.72 16.22 12.55
N LYS A 157 -10.69 16.39 11.63
CA LYS A 157 -12.07 16.77 11.96
C LYS A 157 -12.76 15.74 12.87
N LYS A 158 -12.67 14.44 12.53
CA LYS A 158 -13.27 13.36 13.32
C LYS A 158 -12.69 13.28 14.74
N LEU A 159 -11.41 13.57 14.90
CA LEU A 159 -10.72 13.50 16.19
C LEU A 159 -10.74 14.82 16.97
N GLY A 160 -11.36 15.88 16.44
CA GLY A 160 -11.38 17.20 17.08
C GLY A 160 -10.00 17.83 17.19
N MET A 161 -9.14 17.65 16.18
CA MET A 161 -7.75 18.12 16.15
C MET A 161 -7.52 19.06 14.96
N SER A 162 -6.50 19.91 15.04
CA SER A 162 -6.04 20.64 13.85
C SER A 162 -5.34 19.69 12.87
N TYR A 163 -5.43 19.99 11.58
CA TYR A 163 -4.79 19.19 10.53
C TYR A 163 -3.27 19.04 10.71
N ALA A 164 -2.59 20.13 11.07
CA ALA A 164 -1.16 20.12 11.34
C ALA A 164 -0.80 19.22 12.54
N TYR A 165 -1.59 19.31 13.62
CA TYR A 165 -1.38 18.49 14.81
C TYR A 165 -1.64 17.00 14.53
N ALA A 166 -2.71 16.67 13.79
CA ALA A 166 -3.02 15.29 13.41
C ALA A 166 -1.92 14.66 12.54
N ARG A 167 -1.34 15.39 11.59
CA ARG A 167 -0.21 14.89 10.78
C ARG A 167 1.04 14.65 11.62
N LYS A 168 1.41 15.62 12.46
CA LYS A 168 2.57 15.49 13.35
C LYS A 168 2.40 14.29 14.29
N LYS A 169 1.25 14.19 14.96
CA LYS A 169 0.95 13.09 15.87
C LYS A 169 0.90 11.74 15.17
N LYS A 170 0.33 11.65 13.96
CA LYS A 170 0.37 10.41 13.16
C LYS A 170 1.82 9.97 12.92
N SER A 171 2.70 10.88 12.53
CA SER A 171 4.12 10.57 12.29
C SER A 171 4.81 10.05 13.55
N GLU A 172 4.62 10.72 14.69
CA GLU A 172 5.18 10.31 15.99
C GLU A 172 4.66 8.93 16.41
N CYS A 173 3.35 8.71 16.37
CA CYS A 173 2.75 7.43 16.75
C CYS A 173 3.20 6.28 15.84
N LEU A 174 3.39 6.53 14.54
CA LEU A 174 3.94 5.53 13.62
C LEU A 174 5.40 5.21 13.90
N ALA A 175 6.21 6.21 14.27
CA ALA A 175 7.61 5.99 14.66
C ALA A 175 7.69 5.10 15.92
N THR A 176 6.90 5.42 16.95
CA THR A 176 6.82 4.60 18.17
C THR A 176 6.29 3.20 17.88
N LEU A 177 5.29 3.05 16.99
CA LEU A 177 4.80 1.73 16.59
C LEU A 177 5.91 0.90 15.94
N LEU A 178 6.69 1.52 15.05
CA LEU A 178 7.79 0.86 14.35
C LEU A 178 8.90 0.45 15.32
N GLU A 179 9.25 1.31 16.27
CA GLU A 179 10.24 1.02 17.31
C GLU A 179 9.82 -0.16 18.20
N ASN A 180 8.54 -0.18 18.62
CA ASN A 180 7.97 -1.28 19.41
C ASN A 180 7.94 -2.61 18.63
N ILE A 181 7.73 -2.55 17.31
CA ILE A 181 7.79 -3.73 16.45
C ILE A 181 9.24 -4.20 16.30
N GLN A 182 10.18 -3.29 16.02
CA GLN A 182 11.59 -3.62 15.80
C GLN A 182 12.30 -4.18 17.03
N SER A 183 11.87 -3.75 18.22
CA SER A 183 12.41 -4.20 19.50
C SER A 183 11.88 -5.57 19.94
N ASP A 184 10.84 -6.09 19.29
CA ASP A 184 10.30 -7.42 19.59
C ASP A 184 11.20 -8.51 18.99
N GLY A 185 11.57 -9.52 19.78
CA GLY A 185 12.44 -10.61 19.32
C GLY A 185 11.92 -11.34 18.08
N ARG A 186 10.58 -11.45 17.93
CA ARG A 186 9.93 -12.07 16.76
C ARG A 186 10.17 -11.29 15.47
N TYR A 187 10.52 -10.00 15.55
CA TYR A 187 10.72 -9.17 14.37
C TYR A 187 11.87 -9.64 13.49
N GLN A 188 12.96 -10.14 14.07
CA GLN A 188 14.11 -10.61 13.29
C GLN A 188 13.75 -11.88 12.50
N ASP A 189 13.02 -12.80 13.12
CA ASP A 189 12.53 -14.02 12.48
C ASP A 189 11.55 -13.72 11.35
N LEU A 190 10.67 -12.74 11.58
CA LEU A 190 9.69 -12.28 10.59
C LEU A 190 10.28 -11.39 9.50
N LYS A 191 11.49 -10.84 9.65
CA LYS A 191 12.14 -9.96 8.66
C LYS A 191 12.93 -10.74 7.61
N GLN A 192 13.47 -11.91 7.96
CA GLN A 192 14.36 -12.68 7.08
C GLN A 192 13.65 -13.69 6.18
N LYS A 193 12.36 -13.97 6.41
CA LYS A 193 11.56 -14.94 5.64
C LYS A 193 10.61 -14.30 4.64
#